data_AF-A0A1G3PG93-F1
#
_entry.id   AF-A0A1G3PG93-F1
#
_cell.length_a   1.000
_cell.length_b   1.000
_cell.length_c   1.000
_cell.angle_alpha   90.00
_cell.angle_beta   90.00
_cell.angle_gamma   90.00
#
_symmetry.space_group_name_H-M   'P 1'
#
loop_
_entity.id
_entity.type
_entity.pdbx_description
1 polymer ?
#
loop_
_entity_poly.entity_id
_entity_poly.type
_entity_poly.pdbx_seq_one_letter_code
_entity_poly.pdbx_strand_id
1 'polypeptide(L)'
;MEELLKNKIASINDQYFGLDDLPAIVWSRGRIKRRYRRLTLGSYHFHKNEIRIHPLFREREIPEYVLEYVIFHELLHFEDRNELKRRRRGDRIHSAEFHTREREYPRKKEASRYVKNIMLNGLP
;
A
#
# COMPACT_ATOMS: atom_id res chain seq x y z
N MET A 1 -15.59 5.42 -8.58
CA MET A 1 -14.15 5.76 -8.38
C MET A 1 -13.65 5.33 -7.00
N GLU A 2 -14.40 5.52 -5.91
CA GLU A 2 -14.08 4.87 -4.61
C GLU A 2 -14.37 3.37 -4.64
N GLU A 3 -15.46 2.95 -5.30
CA GLU A 3 -15.80 1.55 -5.56
C GLU A 3 -14.66 0.70 -6.15
N LEU A 4 -13.78 1.29 -6.97
CA LEU A 4 -12.61 0.59 -7.51
C LEU A 4 -11.66 0.15 -6.38
N LEU A 5 -11.44 1.00 -5.38
CA LEU A 5 -10.59 0.67 -4.23
C LEU A 5 -11.27 -0.34 -3.31
N LYS A 6 -12.61 -0.23 -3.09
CA LYS A 6 -13.37 -1.22 -2.33
C LYS A 6 -13.29 -2.62 -2.96
N ASN A 7 -13.52 -2.70 -4.27
CA ASN A 7 -13.49 -3.97 -4.99
C ASN A 7 -12.08 -4.58 -4.99
N LYS A 8 -11.02 -3.75 -5.11
CA LYS A 8 -9.64 -4.24 -5.03
C LYS A 8 -9.19 -4.64 -3.63
N ILE A 9 -9.55 -3.90 -2.56
CA ILE A 9 -9.22 -4.34 -1.20
C ILE A 9 -9.96 -5.64 -0.83
N ALA A 10 -11.22 -5.80 -1.25
CA ALA A 10 -11.97 -7.04 -1.04
C ALA A 10 -11.35 -8.23 -1.80
N SER A 11 -11.03 -8.06 -3.09
CA SER A 11 -10.39 -9.10 -3.90
C SER A 11 -9.01 -9.51 -3.39
N ILE A 12 -8.23 -8.56 -2.86
CA ILE A 12 -6.90 -8.86 -2.28
C ILE A 12 -7.05 -9.51 -0.89
N ASN A 13 -8.07 -9.13 -0.11
CA ASN A 13 -8.38 -9.79 1.16
C ASN A 13 -8.71 -11.27 0.95
N ASP A 14 -9.66 -11.56 0.06
CA ASP A 14 -10.11 -12.90 -0.30
C ASP A 14 -8.94 -13.79 -0.79
N GLN A 15 -8.08 -13.24 -1.66
CA GLN A 15 -6.95 -14.00 -2.22
C GLN A 15 -5.78 -14.26 -1.25
N TYR A 16 -5.55 -13.40 -0.24
CA TYR A 16 -4.29 -13.42 0.53
C TYR A 16 -4.40 -13.35 2.06
N PHE A 17 -5.54 -12.94 2.64
CA PHE A 17 -5.63 -12.61 4.06
C PHE A 17 -6.82 -13.24 4.80
N GLY A 18 -8.00 -13.32 4.17
CA GLY A 18 -9.21 -13.86 4.80
C GLY A 18 -9.71 -13.10 6.02
N LEU A 19 -9.50 -11.78 6.10
CA LEU A 19 -9.89 -10.95 7.24
C LEU A 19 -11.40 -10.68 7.25
N ASP A 20 -12.05 -10.85 8.40
CA ASP A 20 -13.47 -10.50 8.60
C ASP A 20 -13.70 -8.98 8.53
N ASP A 21 -12.79 -8.20 9.13
CA ASP A 21 -12.79 -6.74 9.15
C ASP A 21 -11.79 -6.16 8.15
N LEU A 22 -12.17 -5.10 7.43
CA LEU A 22 -11.26 -4.34 6.56
C LEU A 22 -11.18 -2.86 6.95
N PRO A 23 -10.01 -2.21 6.80
CA PRO A 23 -9.86 -0.78 7.00
C PRO A 23 -10.54 0.01 5.87
N ALA A 24 -11.04 1.20 6.18
CA ALA A 24 -11.63 2.10 5.19
C ALA A 24 -10.57 2.50 4.15
N ILE A 25 -10.78 2.18 2.88
CA ILE A 25 -9.83 2.51 1.81
C ILE A 25 -10.26 3.77 1.06
N VAL A 26 -9.38 4.78 1.06
CA VAL A 26 -9.65 6.12 0.52
C VAL A 26 -8.51 6.63 -0.34
N TRP A 27 -8.82 7.64 -1.15
CA TRP A 27 -7.84 8.38 -1.92
C TRP A 27 -7.24 9.52 -1.09
N SER A 28 -5.91 9.65 -1.09
CA SER A 28 -5.20 10.69 -0.36
C SER A 28 -5.35 12.05 -1.05
N ARG A 29 -5.34 13.13 -0.26
CA ARG A 29 -5.38 14.53 -0.76
C ARG A 29 -3.99 15.07 -1.11
N GLY A 30 -3.04 14.18 -1.43
CA GLY A 30 -1.67 14.55 -1.79
C GLY A 30 -1.59 15.19 -3.18
N ARG A 31 -0.72 16.18 -3.37
CA ARG A 31 -0.46 16.76 -4.71
C ARG A 31 0.54 15.90 -5.48
N ILE A 32 0.22 15.57 -6.73
CA ILE A 32 1.14 14.93 -7.66
C ILE A 32 2.30 15.90 -7.98
N LYS A 33 3.53 15.37 -8.05
CA LYS A 33 4.77 16.12 -8.29
C LYS A 33 5.48 15.61 -9.54
N ARG A 34 6.12 16.52 -10.29
CA ARG A 34 6.91 16.20 -11.50
C ARG A 34 8.12 15.29 -11.22
N ARG A 35 8.67 15.33 -10.00
CA ARG A 35 9.77 14.48 -9.53
C ARG A 35 9.63 14.21 -8.03
N TYR A 36 9.96 13.00 -7.59
CA TYR A 36 9.86 12.56 -6.19
C TYR A 36 11.25 12.16 -5.66
N ARG A 37 11.68 12.76 -4.55
CA ARG A 37 12.87 12.29 -3.78
C ARG A 37 12.55 11.05 -2.91
N ARG A 38 11.27 10.89 -2.57
CA ARG A 38 10.63 9.71 -1.96
C ARG A 38 9.19 9.69 -2.47
N LEU A 39 8.64 8.52 -2.78
CA LEU A 39 7.28 8.32 -3.24
C LEU A 39 6.59 7.28 -2.37
N THR A 40 5.48 7.69 -1.74
CA THR A 40 4.65 6.87 -0.85
C THR A 40 3.31 6.69 -1.55
N LEU A 41 3.04 5.49 -2.07
CA LEU A 41 1.86 5.19 -2.88
C LEU A 41 0.65 4.68 -2.06
N GLY A 42 0.90 4.08 -0.91
CA GLY A 42 -0.09 3.72 0.11
C GLY A 42 0.34 4.22 1.48
N SER A 43 -0.59 4.18 2.44
CA SER A 43 -0.27 4.31 3.86
C SER A 43 -1.48 3.91 4.72
N TYR A 44 -1.33 2.90 5.57
CA TYR A 44 -2.29 2.59 6.63
C TYR A 44 -2.15 3.54 7.82
N HIS A 45 -3.26 4.14 8.24
CA HIS A 45 -3.33 5.09 9.36
C HIS A 45 -4.05 4.44 10.56
N PHE A 46 -3.28 3.73 11.38
CA PHE A 46 -3.74 2.98 12.57
C PHE A 46 -4.90 3.62 13.35
N HIS A 47 -4.76 4.86 13.86
CA HIS A 47 -5.79 5.52 14.70
C HIS A 47 -7.10 5.86 13.98
N LYS A 48 -7.18 5.67 12.66
CA LYS A 48 -8.38 5.93 11.83
C LYS A 48 -8.91 4.66 11.17
N ASN A 49 -8.22 3.53 11.34
CA ASN A 49 -8.44 2.29 10.61
C ASN A 49 -8.62 2.50 9.09
N GLU A 50 -7.70 3.24 8.48
CA GLU A 50 -7.88 3.83 7.14
C GLU A 50 -6.64 3.62 6.26
N ILE A 51 -6.80 3.05 5.05
CA ILE A 51 -5.74 2.95 4.03
C ILE A 51 -5.87 4.13 3.07
N ARG A 52 -4.78 4.89 2.88
CA ARG A 52 -4.72 6.08 2.03
C ARG A 52 -3.87 5.83 0.78
N ILE A 53 -4.53 5.64 -0.36
CA ILE A 53 -3.90 5.43 -1.67
C ILE A 53 -3.59 6.77 -2.35
N HIS A 54 -2.38 6.95 -2.87
CA HIS A 54 -1.95 8.17 -3.55
C HIS A 54 -2.76 8.37 -4.86
N PRO A 55 -3.21 9.60 -5.19
CA PRO A 55 -4.03 9.85 -6.39
C PRO A 55 -3.31 9.60 -7.73
N LEU A 56 -2.07 9.10 -7.71
CA LEU A 56 -1.32 8.80 -8.93
C LEU A 56 -2.01 7.72 -9.77
N PHE A 57 -2.67 6.74 -9.13
CA PHE A 57 -3.44 5.69 -9.82
C PHE A 57 -4.80 6.18 -10.36
N ARG A 58 -5.16 7.46 -10.19
CA ARG A 58 -6.32 8.11 -10.86
C ARG A 58 -5.89 8.95 -12.06
N GLU A 59 -4.75 9.62 -11.93
CA GLU A 59 -4.30 10.68 -12.85
C GLU A 59 -3.20 10.23 -13.83
N ARG A 60 -2.78 8.96 -13.75
CA ARG A 60 -1.77 8.33 -14.61
C ARG A 60 -2.07 6.85 -14.85
N GLU A 61 -1.63 6.35 -16.00
CA GLU A 61 -1.66 4.92 -16.39
C GLU A 61 -0.59 4.12 -15.63
N ILE A 62 -0.75 4.05 -14.31
CA ILE A 62 0.07 3.20 -13.46
C ILE A 62 -0.47 1.76 -13.55
N PRO A 63 0.36 0.75 -13.90
CA PRO A 63 -0.11 -0.62 -14.05
C PRO A 63 -0.78 -1.17 -12.79
N GLU A 64 -1.87 -1.93 -12.99
CA GLU A 64 -2.75 -2.43 -11.95
C GLU A 64 -2.02 -3.22 -10.84
N TYR A 65 -1.04 -4.04 -11.20
CA TYR A 65 -0.22 -4.81 -10.25
C TYR A 65 0.58 -3.92 -9.26
N VAL A 66 0.79 -2.65 -9.57
CA VAL A 66 1.43 -1.68 -8.67
C VAL A 66 0.42 -1.17 -7.63
N LEU A 67 -0.85 -1.00 -8.01
CA LEU A 67 -1.93 -0.66 -7.08
C LEU A 67 -2.22 -1.84 -6.14
N GLU A 68 -2.31 -3.05 -6.71
CA GLU A 68 -2.56 -4.26 -5.94
C GLU A 68 -1.44 -4.55 -4.94
N TYR A 69 -0.17 -4.47 -5.35
CA TYR A 69 0.96 -4.59 -4.43
C TYR A 69 0.89 -3.57 -3.28
N VAL A 70 0.49 -2.34 -3.58
CA VAL A 70 0.37 -1.29 -2.56
C VAL A 70 -0.78 -1.60 -1.60
N ILE A 71 -1.97 -2.00 -2.08
CA ILE A 71 -3.09 -2.37 -1.20
C ILE A 71 -2.71 -3.59 -0.33
N PHE A 72 -2.04 -4.60 -0.90
CA PHE A 72 -1.50 -5.74 -0.17
C PHE A 72 -0.49 -5.32 0.92
N HIS A 73 0.44 -4.41 0.62
CA HIS A 73 1.40 -3.89 1.61
C HIS A 73 0.71 -3.13 2.75
N GLU A 74 -0.32 -2.34 2.46
CA GLU A 74 -1.09 -1.64 3.49
C GLU A 74 -2.03 -2.56 4.29
N LEU A 75 -2.49 -3.69 3.72
CA LEU A 75 -3.20 -4.74 4.44
C LEU A 75 -2.30 -5.50 5.42
N LEU A 76 -1.02 -5.73 5.10
CA LEU A 76 -0.06 -6.28 6.06
C LEU A 76 0.12 -5.34 7.28
N HIS A 77 0.15 -4.02 7.09
CA HIS A 77 0.16 -3.07 8.23
C HIS A 77 -1.15 -3.06 9.03
N PHE A 78 -2.27 -3.37 8.39
CA PHE A 78 -3.54 -3.56 9.08
C PHE A 78 -3.56 -4.87 9.88
N GLU A 79 -3.00 -5.98 9.40
CA GLU A 79 -2.84 -7.20 10.20
C GLU A 79 -1.96 -6.94 11.43
N ASP A 80 -0.74 -6.46 11.19
CA ASP A 80 0.25 -6.11 12.20
C ASP A 80 -0.24 -5.01 13.17
N ARG A 81 -1.44 -4.43 13.01
CA ARG A 81 -2.01 -3.38 13.89
C ARG A 81 -1.92 -3.72 15.38
N ASN A 82 -2.05 -5.00 15.74
CA ASN A 82 -1.94 -5.45 17.14
C ASN A 82 -0.49 -5.61 17.63
N GLU A 83 0.48 -5.70 16.73
CA GLU A 83 1.89 -5.45 17.04
C GLU A 83 2.19 -3.95 17.13
N LEU A 84 1.73 -3.15 16.17
CA LEU A 84 1.96 -1.70 16.11
C LEU A 84 1.48 -1.00 17.40
N LYS A 85 0.39 -1.46 18.03
CA LYS A 85 -0.06 -1.05 19.38
C LYS A 85 0.97 -1.24 20.49
N ARG A 86 1.82 -2.27 20.39
CA ARG A 86 2.78 -2.71 21.43
C ARG A 86 4.20 -2.21 21.19
N ARG A 87 4.52 -1.75 19.98
CA ARG A 87 5.84 -1.25 19.58
C ARG A 87 6.17 0.12 20.21
N ARG A 88 7.42 0.32 20.58
CA ARG A 88 7.97 1.55 21.19
C ARG A 88 8.44 2.54 20.12
N ARG A 89 8.63 3.80 20.52
CA ARG A 89 9.14 4.86 19.63
C ARG A 89 10.59 4.57 19.23
N GLY A 90 10.77 4.04 18.01
CA GLY A 90 12.08 3.66 17.45
C GLY A 90 12.09 2.25 16.86
N ASP A 91 11.11 1.42 17.20
CA ASP A 91 10.98 0.05 16.68
C ASP A 91 10.74 0.06 15.16
N ARG A 92 11.18 -1.01 14.49
CA ARG A 92 10.99 -1.15 13.04
C ARG A 92 9.51 -1.41 12.72
N ILE A 93 8.98 -0.68 11.74
CA ILE A 93 7.61 -0.88 11.24
C ILE A 93 7.52 -2.17 10.42
N HIS A 94 8.57 -2.54 9.70
CA HIS A 94 8.69 -3.82 9.02
C HIS A 94 9.52 -4.79 9.88
N SER A 95 8.88 -5.85 10.37
CA SER A 95 9.53 -6.97 11.07
C SER A 95 10.15 -7.97 10.07
N ALA A 96 10.89 -8.97 10.57
CA ALA A 96 11.37 -10.06 9.72
C ALA A 96 10.20 -10.91 9.16
N GLU A 97 9.14 -11.05 9.95
CA GLU A 97 7.89 -11.73 9.58
C GLU A 97 7.11 -10.94 8.52
N PHE A 98 6.92 -9.62 8.73
CA PHE A 98 6.36 -8.72 7.71
C PHE A 98 7.12 -8.88 6.40
N HIS A 99 8.45 -8.83 6.41
CA HIS A 99 9.26 -8.98 5.20
C HIS A 99 9.25 -10.39 4.59
N THR A 100 8.80 -11.41 5.31
CA THR A 100 8.54 -12.76 4.77
C THR A 100 7.19 -12.77 4.07
N ARG A 101 6.12 -12.38 4.76
CA ARG A 101 4.75 -12.27 4.20
C ARG A 101 4.69 -11.34 2.99
N GLU A 102 5.40 -10.21 3.07
CA GLU A 102 5.54 -9.26 1.97
C GLU A 102 6.20 -9.87 0.72
N ARG A 103 6.82 -11.06 0.77
CA ARG A 103 7.38 -11.78 -0.41
C ARG A 103 6.37 -12.70 -1.08
N GLU A 104 5.25 -13.01 -0.43
CA GLU A 104 4.22 -13.92 -0.96
C GLU A 104 3.46 -13.29 -2.14
N TYR A 105 3.31 -11.96 -2.17
CA TYR A 105 2.73 -11.26 -3.31
C TYR A 105 3.64 -11.38 -4.57
N PRO A 106 3.21 -12.08 -5.65
CA PRO A 106 4.11 -12.51 -6.72
C PRO A 106 4.84 -11.36 -7.44
N ARG A 107 4.14 -10.24 -7.68
CA ARG A 107 4.67 -9.13 -8.50
C ARG A 107 5.38 -8.05 -7.68
N LYS A 108 5.71 -8.31 -6.40
CA LYS A 108 6.46 -7.39 -5.51
C LYS A 108 7.67 -6.76 -6.19
N LYS A 109 8.50 -7.59 -6.82
CA LYS A 109 9.78 -7.19 -7.44
C LYS A 109 9.56 -6.26 -8.64
N GLU A 110 8.47 -6.45 -9.37
CA GLU A 110 8.08 -5.59 -10.49
C GLU A 110 7.52 -4.26 -10.00
N ALA A 111 6.56 -4.29 -9.06
CA ALA A 111 5.99 -3.09 -8.48
C ALA A 111 7.07 -2.21 -7.84
N SER A 112 7.95 -2.80 -7.03
CA SER A 112 9.12 -2.12 -6.44
C SER A 112 10.05 -1.51 -7.50
N ARG A 113 10.26 -2.20 -8.63
CA ARG A 113 11.07 -1.69 -9.75
C ARG A 113 10.37 -0.53 -10.46
N TYR A 114 9.05 -0.59 -10.64
CA TYR A 114 8.26 0.46 -11.26
C TYR A 114 8.26 1.75 -10.42
N VAL A 115 8.04 1.65 -9.09
CA VAL A 115 8.15 2.79 -8.16
C VAL A 115 9.58 3.38 -8.16
N LYS A 116 10.62 2.53 -8.23
CA LYS A 116 12.01 2.99 -8.37
C LYS A 116 12.25 3.74 -9.69
N ASN A 117 11.67 3.27 -10.79
CA ASN A 117 11.74 3.94 -12.10
C ASN A 117 11.13 5.36 -12.01
N ILE A 118 9.93 5.50 -11.42
CA ILE A 118 9.28 6.81 -11.21
C ILE A 118 10.19 7.81 -10.48
N MET A 119 10.89 7.36 -9.42
CA MET A 119 11.75 8.25 -8.64
C MET A 119 13.04 8.67 -9.36
N LEU A 120 13.54 7.85 -10.28
CA LEU A 120 14.75 8.15 -11.06
C LEU A 120 14.44 9.02 -12.28
N ASN A 121 13.49 8.59 -13.10
CA ASN A 121 13.25 9.17 -14.42
C ASN A 121 12.17 10.26 -14.41
N GLY A 122 11.23 10.18 -13.47
CA GLY A 122 10.03 11.02 -13.41
C GLY A 122 8.76 10.20 -13.60
N LEU A 123 7.61 10.86 -13.64
CA LEU A 123 6.37 10.21 -14.04
C LEU A 123 6.39 9.88 -15.55
N PRO A 124 5.75 8.78 -15.99
CA PRO A 124 5.22 8.72 -17.35
C PRO A 124 4.18 9.82 -17.56
#